data_AF-A0A7S2EPH3-F1
#
_entry.id   AF-A0A7S2EPH3-F1
#
_cell.length_a   1.000
_cell.length_b   1.000
_cell.length_c   1.000
_cell.angle_alpha   90.00
_cell.angle_beta   90.00
_cell.angle_gamma   90.00
#
_symmetry.space_group_name_H-M   'P 1'
#
loop_
_entity.id
_entity.type
_entity.pdbx_description
1 polymer ?
#
loop_
_entity_poly.entity_id
_entity_poly.type
_entity_poly.pdbx_seq_one_letter_code
_entity_poly.pdbx_strand_id
1 'polypeptide(L)'
;ERRALWLMIARNAASEGEDRGGKDVVAKVVSVLNDCGPDVLSIEDVLPFLPDFAQIDQFKDEICGALTSYSSKIERYLKEMNECDQTCDTLREEISRLGTQGTNMKADARCAFTHKLVLNENEPFYVFPSGYVFLESAIRDSVFPFLNEKQRDRVESIERQISQLKARMGLSSGASILDMEIDLEELQAEFDGLIAAECPLTGTIMVDSIDHGFSESTKEDAAYENAGQLFDAPVMEAGI
;
A
#
# COMPACT_ATOMS: atom_id res chain seq x y z
N GLU A 1 -28.79 21.35 -2.67
CA GLU A 1 -29.98 22.06 -3.22
C GLU A 1 -31.28 21.69 -2.51
N ARG A 2 -31.65 20.40 -2.40
CA ARG A 2 -32.90 19.95 -1.71
C ARG A 2 -33.06 20.45 -0.27
N ARG A 3 -32.02 20.35 0.57
CA ARG A 3 -32.06 20.82 1.97
C ARG A 3 -32.37 22.31 2.10
N ALA A 4 -31.82 23.15 1.22
CA ALA A 4 -32.05 24.60 1.25
C ALA A 4 -33.52 24.96 0.92
N LEU A 5 -34.13 24.25 -0.04
CA LEU A 5 -35.54 24.43 -0.37
C LEU A 5 -36.45 24.00 0.78
N TRP A 6 -36.16 22.86 1.40
CA TRP A 6 -36.94 22.37 2.55
C TRP A 6 -36.81 23.28 3.78
N LEU A 7 -35.63 23.87 4.04
CA LEU A 7 -35.45 24.91 5.06
C LEU A 7 -36.31 26.16 4.76
N MET A 8 -36.39 26.59 3.50
CA MET A 8 -37.24 27.71 3.11
C MET A 8 -38.73 27.39 3.30
N ILE A 9 -39.16 26.16 2.97
CA ILE A 9 -40.53 25.69 3.19
C ILE A 9 -40.86 25.65 4.68
N ALA A 10 -39.96 25.11 5.52
CA ALA A 10 -40.13 25.07 6.97
C ALA A 10 -40.22 26.49 7.57
N ARG A 11 -39.38 27.41 7.11
CA ARG A 11 -39.43 28.82 7.52
C ARG A 11 -40.75 29.48 7.14
N ASN A 12 -41.25 29.26 5.92
CA ASN A 12 -42.53 29.81 5.49
C ASN A 12 -43.70 29.22 6.27
N ALA A 13 -43.68 27.90 6.52
CA ALA A 13 -44.67 27.22 7.34
C ALA A 13 -44.72 27.74 8.78
N ALA A 14 -43.57 28.16 9.33
CA ALA A 14 -43.49 28.79 10.64
C ALA A 14 -44.09 30.21 10.66
N SER A 15 -43.77 31.03 9.65
CA SER A 15 -44.25 32.42 9.53
C SER A 15 -45.76 32.53 9.22
N GLU A 16 -46.34 31.61 8.45
CA GLU A 16 -47.78 31.62 8.13
C GLU A 16 -48.68 31.25 9.32
N GLY A 17 -48.14 30.60 10.36
CA GLY A 17 -48.90 30.19 11.54
C GLY A 17 -48.96 31.23 12.66
N GLU A 18 -48.13 32.28 12.64
CA GLU A 18 -48.10 33.32 13.69
C GLU A 18 -49.44 34.09 13.79
N ASP A 19 -50.15 34.28 12.67
CA ASP A 19 -51.44 34.96 12.62
C ASP A 19 -52.61 34.18 13.28
N ARG A 20 -52.44 32.89 13.57
CA ARG A 20 -53.52 31.98 14.08
C ARG A 20 -53.17 31.25 15.37
N GLY A 21 -52.16 31.71 16.11
CA GLY A 21 -51.78 31.20 17.42
C GLY A 21 -50.74 30.07 17.38
N GLY A 22 -49.76 30.12 18.29
CA GLY A 22 -48.52 29.33 18.24
C GLY A 22 -48.64 27.79 18.28
N LYS A 23 -49.82 27.20 18.54
CA LYS A 23 -50.03 25.74 18.42
C LYS A 23 -50.15 25.26 16.98
N ASP A 24 -50.64 26.10 16.05
CA ASP A 24 -50.78 25.75 14.64
C ASP A 24 -49.42 25.76 13.91
N VAL A 25 -48.52 26.64 14.35
CA VAL A 25 -47.14 26.79 13.84
C VAL A 25 -46.37 25.47 13.99
N VAL A 26 -46.37 24.89 15.18
CA VAL A 26 -45.57 23.69 15.49
C VAL A 26 -46.07 22.48 14.69
N ALA A 27 -47.38 22.27 14.59
CA ALA A 27 -47.95 21.16 13.83
C ALA A 27 -47.59 21.20 12.34
N LYS A 28 -47.57 22.40 11.74
CA LYS A 28 -47.16 22.59 10.35
C LYS A 28 -45.68 22.32 10.13
N VAL A 29 -44.82 22.83 11.02
CA VAL A 29 -43.37 22.59 10.94
C VAL A 29 -43.04 21.11 11.11
N VAL A 30 -43.73 20.40 12.02
CA VAL A 30 -43.61 18.95 12.20
C VAL A 30 -44.11 18.17 10.97
N SER A 31 -45.19 18.61 10.33
CA SER A 31 -45.63 18.02 9.04
C SER A 31 -44.55 18.15 7.97
N VAL A 32 -43.91 19.32 7.85
CA VAL A 32 -42.82 19.55 6.90
C VAL A 32 -41.61 18.66 7.18
N LEU A 33 -41.27 18.44 8.46
CA LEU A 33 -40.21 17.49 8.85
C LEU A 33 -40.54 16.04 8.46
N ASN A 34 -41.80 15.63 8.63
CA ASN A 34 -42.23 14.28 8.26
C ASN A 34 -42.27 14.09 6.73
N ASP A 35 -42.62 15.13 5.97
CA ASP A 35 -42.72 15.08 4.51
C ASP A 35 -41.35 15.12 3.80
N CYS A 36 -40.33 15.75 4.40
CA CYS A 36 -39.00 15.87 3.78
C CYS A 36 -38.12 14.62 3.95
N GLY A 37 -38.43 13.79 4.95
CA GLY A 37 -37.67 12.59 5.32
C GLY A 37 -36.46 12.86 6.23
N PRO A 38 -36.02 11.85 7.01
CA PRO A 38 -35.06 12.00 8.11
C PRO A 38 -33.62 12.33 7.68
N ASP A 39 -33.29 12.17 6.39
CA ASP A 39 -31.95 12.44 5.85
C ASP A 39 -31.81 13.85 5.25
N VAL A 40 -32.90 14.63 5.21
CA VAL A 40 -32.95 15.94 4.52
C VAL A 40 -33.00 17.12 5.49
N LEU A 41 -33.79 17.02 6.55
CA LEU A 41 -33.87 17.97 7.66
C LEU A 41 -33.90 17.21 8.98
N SER A 42 -33.22 17.74 9.99
CA SER A 42 -33.34 17.27 11.37
C SER A 42 -34.25 18.19 12.19
N ILE A 43 -34.71 17.71 13.34
CA ILE A 43 -35.44 18.55 14.30
C ILE A 43 -34.61 19.79 14.70
N GLU A 44 -33.28 19.63 14.82
CA GLU A 44 -32.33 20.71 15.14
C GLU A 44 -32.38 21.86 14.13
N ASP A 45 -32.67 21.55 12.86
CA ASP A 45 -32.74 22.53 11.78
C ASP A 45 -33.99 23.43 11.86
N VAL A 46 -35.06 22.96 12.50
CA VAL A 46 -36.33 23.70 12.58
C VAL A 46 -36.61 24.28 13.97
N LEU A 47 -35.90 23.85 15.02
CA LEU A 47 -35.97 24.45 16.35
C LEU A 47 -35.87 25.99 16.35
N PRO A 48 -35.01 26.64 15.53
CA PRO A 48 -34.91 28.11 15.50
C PRO A 48 -36.15 28.82 14.98
N PHE A 49 -37.05 28.12 14.28
CA PHE A 49 -38.28 28.68 13.72
C PHE A 49 -39.49 28.53 14.66
N LEU A 50 -39.33 27.85 15.79
CA LEU A 50 -40.40 27.62 16.75
C LEU A 50 -40.48 28.76 17.77
N PRO A 51 -41.68 29.12 18.26
CA PRO A 51 -41.84 30.14 19.29
C PRO A 51 -41.28 29.69 20.64
N ASP A 52 -40.75 30.64 21.43
CA ASP A 52 -40.11 30.40 22.74
C ASP A 52 -40.96 29.61 23.76
N PHE A 53 -42.29 29.61 23.58
CA PHE A 53 -43.25 28.92 24.46
C PHE A 53 -43.93 27.69 23.81
N ALA A 54 -43.33 27.13 22.76
CA ALA A 54 -43.81 25.88 22.16
C ALA A 54 -43.85 24.76 23.22
N GLN A 55 -44.98 24.06 23.32
CA GLN A 55 -45.09 22.93 24.26
C GLN A 55 -44.26 21.76 23.74
N ILE A 56 -43.33 21.28 24.59
CA ILE A 56 -42.42 20.17 24.29
C ILE A 56 -43.17 18.89 23.86
N ASP A 57 -44.39 18.70 24.34
CA ASP A 57 -45.23 17.56 23.97
C ASP A 57 -45.52 17.47 22.45
N GLN A 58 -45.38 18.56 21.71
CA GLN A 58 -45.73 18.63 20.27
C GLN A 58 -44.60 18.16 19.33
N PHE A 59 -43.39 17.97 19.85
CA PHE A 59 -42.22 17.50 19.07
C PHE A 59 -41.43 16.41 19.82
N LYS A 60 -42.07 15.83 20.84
CA LYS A 60 -41.48 14.82 21.71
C LYS A 60 -41.03 13.59 20.93
N ASP A 61 -41.85 13.13 19.99
CA ASP A 61 -41.59 11.91 19.23
C ASP A 61 -40.42 12.12 18.26
N GLU A 62 -40.31 13.29 17.64
CA GLU A 62 -39.20 13.68 16.77
C GLU A 62 -37.89 13.80 17.56
N ILE A 63 -37.93 14.37 18.77
CA ILE A 63 -36.76 14.40 19.67
C ILE A 63 -36.35 12.99 20.07
N CYS A 64 -37.30 12.15 20.50
CA CYS A 64 -37.01 10.77 20.87
C CYS A 64 -36.46 9.96 19.70
N GLY A 65 -36.96 10.19 18.49
CA GLY A 65 -36.45 9.57 17.26
C GLY A 65 -35.03 10.03 16.92
N ALA A 66 -34.75 11.34 17.01
CA ALA A 66 -33.41 11.88 16.78
C ALA A 66 -32.40 11.34 17.80
N LEU A 67 -32.75 11.34 19.09
CA LEU A 67 -31.90 10.80 20.16
C LEU A 67 -31.62 9.31 19.95
N THR A 68 -32.64 8.52 19.59
CA THR A 68 -32.48 7.09 19.30
C THR A 68 -31.57 6.88 18.09
N SER A 69 -31.76 7.67 17.02
CA SER A 69 -30.89 7.66 15.84
C SER A 69 -29.44 7.98 16.19
N TYR A 70 -29.20 8.99 17.03
CA TYR A 70 -27.86 9.30 17.51
C TYR A 70 -27.26 8.19 18.36
N SER A 71 -28.01 7.62 19.30
CA SER A 71 -27.56 6.46 20.09
C SER A 71 -27.17 5.30 19.19
N SER A 72 -28.00 4.94 18.20
CA SER A 72 -27.68 3.87 17.24
C SER A 72 -26.46 4.22 16.36
N LYS A 73 -26.29 5.48 15.94
CA LYS A 73 -25.10 5.91 15.20
C LYS A 73 -23.84 5.81 16.06
N ILE A 74 -23.92 6.21 17.33
CA ILE A 74 -22.82 6.09 18.29
C ILE A 74 -22.45 4.62 18.49
N GLU A 75 -23.43 3.74 18.73
CA GLU A 75 -23.21 2.31 18.87
C GLU A 75 -22.56 1.70 17.61
N ARG A 76 -23.02 2.09 16.41
CA ARG A 76 -22.38 1.68 15.15
C ARG A 76 -20.93 2.14 15.08
N TYR A 77 -20.64 3.41 15.38
CA TYR A 77 -19.26 3.91 15.34
C TYR A 77 -18.37 3.24 16.38
N LEU A 78 -18.87 2.96 17.59
CA LEU A 78 -18.14 2.21 18.60
C LEU A 78 -17.83 0.78 18.14
N LYS A 79 -18.77 0.16 17.44
CA LYS A 79 -18.57 -1.16 16.83
C LYS A 79 -17.51 -1.11 15.73
N GLU A 80 -17.60 -0.17 14.79
CA GLU A 80 -16.62 0.02 13.71
C GLU A 80 -15.22 0.31 14.27
N MET A 81 -15.12 1.13 15.32
CA MET A 81 -13.86 1.39 16.02
C MET A 81 -13.27 0.12 16.62
N ASN A 82 -14.08 -0.67 17.34
CA ASN A 82 -13.62 -1.93 17.93
C ASN A 82 -13.21 -2.97 16.86
N GLU A 83 -13.91 -3.06 15.73
CA GLU A 83 -13.51 -3.91 14.60
C GLU A 83 -12.17 -3.46 13.98
N CYS A 84 -11.96 -2.14 13.87
CA CYS A 84 -10.70 -1.57 13.41
C CYS A 84 -9.55 -1.90 14.39
N ASP A 85 -9.77 -1.75 15.70
CA ASP A 85 -8.79 -2.08 16.73
C ASP A 85 -8.41 -3.56 16.69
N GLN A 86 -9.40 -4.47 16.59
CA GLN A 86 -9.15 -5.91 16.42
C GLN A 86 -8.35 -6.23 15.16
N THR A 87 -8.62 -5.52 14.06
CA THR A 87 -7.86 -5.66 12.81
C THR A 87 -6.43 -5.18 13.02
N CYS A 88 -6.22 -4.06 13.70
CA CYS A 88 -4.89 -3.53 14.01
C CYS A 88 -4.08 -4.49 14.89
N ASP A 89 -4.71 -5.10 15.90
CA ASP A 89 -4.04 -6.08 16.75
C ASP A 89 -3.69 -7.35 15.97
N THR A 90 -4.59 -7.84 15.11
CA THR A 90 -4.29 -8.95 14.21
C THR A 90 -3.09 -8.63 13.31
N LEU A 91 -3.05 -7.44 12.69
CA LEU A 91 -1.94 -7.02 11.85
C LEU A 91 -0.61 -6.93 12.63
N ARG A 92 -0.64 -6.44 13.87
CA ARG A 92 0.55 -6.40 14.74
C ARG A 92 1.06 -7.80 15.06
N GLU A 93 0.17 -8.75 15.33
CA GLU A 93 0.52 -10.15 15.53
C GLU A 93 1.13 -10.77 14.25
N GLU A 94 0.57 -10.48 13.08
CA GLU A 94 1.10 -10.96 11.81
C GLU A 94 2.48 -10.39 11.51
N ILE A 95 2.71 -9.09 11.71
CA ILE A 95 4.03 -8.47 11.56
C ILE A 95 5.04 -9.14 12.50
N SER A 96 4.67 -9.36 13.76
CA SER A 96 5.55 -10.00 14.75
C SER A 96 5.86 -11.45 14.37
N ARG A 97 4.87 -12.19 13.86
CA ARG A 97 5.03 -13.56 13.36
C ARG A 97 5.98 -13.59 12.17
N LEU A 98 5.79 -12.71 11.18
CA LEU A 98 6.64 -12.64 9.99
C LEU A 98 8.08 -12.26 10.33
N GLY A 99 8.29 -11.38 11.31
CA GLY A 99 9.63 -11.00 11.78
C GLY A 99 10.42 -12.13 12.45
N THR A 100 9.76 -13.18 12.94
CA THR A 100 10.42 -14.36 13.55
C THR A 100 10.54 -15.55 12.61
N GLN A 101 9.93 -15.47 11.42
CA GLN A 101 9.92 -16.56 10.45
C GLN A 101 11.21 -16.56 9.62
N GLY A 102 12.03 -17.60 9.78
CA GLY A 102 13.17 -17.85 8.91
C GLY A 102 12.78 -18.62 7.64
N THR A 103 13.48 -18.37 6.54
CA THR A 103 13.37 -19.16 5.30
C THR A 103 14.60 -20.07 5.15
N ASN A 104 14.40 -21.33 4.80
CA ASN A 104 15.49 -22.28 4.55
C ASN A 104 15.76 -22.39 3.05
N MET A 105 17.02 -22.26 2.65
CA MET A 105 17.48 -22.36 1.28
C MET A 105 18.30 -23.64 1.08
N LYS A 106 18.06 -24.36 -0.01
CA LYS A 106 18.86 -25.53 -0.38
C LYS A 106 20.27 -25.12 -0.82
N ALA A 107 21.25 -26.00 -0.64
CA ALA A 107 22.63 -25.76 -1.06
C ALA A 107 22.81 -25.65 -2.59
N ASP A 108 21.88 -26.22 -3.37
CA ASP A 108 21.86 -26.16 -4.84
C ASP A 108 20.93 -25.05 -5.37
N ALA A 109 20.55 -24.08 -4.52
CA ALA A 109 19.68 -22.98 -4.91
C ALA A 109 20.28 -22.19 -6.08
N ARG A 110 19.40 -21.85 -7.03
CA ARG A 110 19.75 -21.13 -8.24
C ARG A 110 19.02 -19.81 -8.29
N CYS A 111 19.69 -18.80 -8.85
CA CYS A 111 19.07 -17.53 -9.15
C CYS A 111 17.91 -17.75 -10.13
N ALA A 112 16.74 -17.17 -9.84
CA ALA A 112 15.56 -17.37 -10.68
C ALA A 112 15.68 -16.73 -12.08
N PHE A 113 16.51 -15.68 -12.23
CA PHE A 113 16.74 -15.01 -13.51
C PHE A 113 17.94 -15.56 -14.29
N THR A 114 19.07 -15.81 -13.62
CA THR A 114 20.31 -16.22 -14.31
C THR A 114 20.52 -17.73 -14.32
N HIS A 115 19.75 -18.49 -13.54
CA HIS A 115 19.86 -19.94 -13.34
C HIS A 115 21.22 -20.44 -12.80
N LYS A 116 22.12 -19.52 -12.41
CA LYS A 116 23.41 -19.82 -11.78
C LYS A 116 23.23 -20.23 -10.32
N LEU A 117 24.16 -21.04 -9.81
CA LEU A 117 24.20 -21.42 -8.39
C LEU A 117 24.62 -20.23 -7.54
N VAL A 118 23.77 -19.78 -6.62
CA VAL A 118 24.01 -18.53 -5.88
C VAL A 118 25.23 -18.60 -4.97
N LEU A 119 25.53 -19.77 -4.42
CA LEU A 119 26.67 -19.98 -3.53
C LEU A 119 28.02 -20.00 -4.26
N ASN A 120 28.04 -20.13 -5.58
CA ASN A 120 29.27 -20.16 -6.37
C ASN A 120 29.68 -18.78 -6.90
N GLU A 121 28.78 -17.80 -6.86
CA GLU A 121 29.05 -16.46 -7.33
C GLU A 121 29.63 -15.62 -6.18
N ASN A 122 30.59 -14.74 -6.49
CA ASN A 122 31.23 -13.86 -5.51
C ASN A 122 30.45 -12.55 -5.33
N GLU A 123 29.16 -12.66 -5.08
CA GLU A 123 28.22 -11.54 -4.95
C GLU A 123 27.13 -11.89 -3.91
N PRO A 124 26.56 -10.91 -3.19
CA PRO A 124 25.40 -11.14 -2.32
C PRO A 124 24.18 -11.70 -3.08
N PHE A 125 23.32 -12.38 -2.34
CA PHE A 125 22.08 -12.94 -2.85
C PHE A 125 20.93 -12.71 -1.86
N TYR A 126 19.72 -12.60 -2.40
CA TYR A 126 18.49 -12.36 -1.64
C TYR A 126 17.60 -13.60 -1.69
N VAL A 127 17.04 -13.96 -0.53
CA VAL A 127 16.10 -15.07 -0.37
C VAL A 127 14.77 -14.49 0.08
N PHE A 128 13.72 -14.65 -0.74
CA PHE A 128 12.39 -14.16 -0.41
C PHE A 128 11.55 -15.23 0.28
N PRO A 129 10.57 -14.84 1.13
CA PRO A 129 9.61 -15.78 1.73
C PRO A 129 8.78 -16.58 0.71
N SER A 130 8.65 -16.08 -0.53
CA SER A 130 8.03 -16.82 -1.64
C SER A 130 8.87 -18.02 -2.11
N GLY A 131 10.10 -18.17 -1.62
CA GLY A 131 11.02 -19.27 -1.94
C GLY A 131 11.96 -18.98 -3.11
N TYR A 132 11.78 -17.85 -3.80
CA TYR A 132 12.68 -17.43 -4.87
C TYR A 132 13.99 -16.85 -4.32
N VAL A 133 15.06 -17.11 -5.05
CA VAL A 133 16.42 -16.65 -4.72
C VAL A 133 16.96 -15.87 -5.92
N PHE A 134 17.61 -14.74 -5.66
CA PHE A 134 18.18 -13.87 -6.68
C PHE A 134 19.59 -13.43 -6.31
N LEU A 135 20.48 -13.29 -7.30
CA LEU A 135 21.73 -12.55 -7.12
C LEU A 135 21.43 -11.05 -7.06
N GLU A 136 22.26 -10.28 -6.35
CA GLU A 136 22.12 -8.83 -6.21
C GLU A 136 22.02 -8.11 -7.57
N SER A 137 22.95 -8.37 -8.48
CA SER A 137 22.95 -7.86 -9.85
C SER A 137 21.66 -8.18 -10.61
N ALA A 138 21.18 -9.41 -10.49
CA ALA A 138 20.00 -9.87 -11.20
C ALA A 138 18.71 -9.21 -10.70
N ILE A 139 18.55 -9.08 -9.38
CA ILE A 139 17.38 -8.38 -8.83
C ILE A 139 17.45 -6.89 -9.11
N ARG A 140 18.61 -6.26 -8.93
CA ARG A 140 18.85 -4.85 -9.24
C ARG A 140 18.43 -4.52 -10.66
N ASP A 141 18.89 -5.26 -11.65
CA ASP A 141 18.56 -5.03 -13.06
C ASP A 141 17.07 -5.25 -13.37
N SER A 142 16.42 -6.18 -12.66
CA SER A 142 14.98 -6.44 -12.83
C SER A 142 14.10 -5.34 -12.21
N VAL A 143 14.52 -4.77 -11.07
CA VAL A 143 13.74 -3.81 -10.30
C VAL A 143 13.96 -2.38 -10.81
N PHE A 144 15.16 -2.07 -11.29
CA PHE A 144 15.56 -0.73 -11.74
C PHE A 144 14.57 -0.04 -12.72
N PRO A 145 13.99 -0.74 -13.73
CA PRO A 145 13.02 -0.15 -14.64
C PRO A 145 11.71 0.28 -13.97
N PHE A 146 11.36 -0.31 -12.83
CA PHE A 146 10.09 -0.05 -12.12
C PHE A 146 10.24 1.00 -11.01
N LEU A 147 11.47 1.36 -10.65
CA LEU A 147 11.74 2.43 -9.69
C LEU A 147 11.38 3.81 -10.26
N ASN A 148 10.92 4.71 -9.39
CA ASN A 148 10.73 6.12 -9.75
C ASN A 148 12.08 6.86 -9.90
N GLU A 149 12.08 8.04 -10.52
CA GLU A 149 13.30 8.82 -10.81
C GLU A 149 14.17 9.05 -9.56
N LYS A 150 13.55 9.46 -8.45
CA LYS A 150 14.27 9.69 -7.19
C LYS A 150 14.91 8.42 -6.64
N GLN A 151 14.22 7.28 -6.74
CA GLN A 151 14.74 5.99 -6.32
C GLN A 151 15.91 5.55 -7.18
N ARG A 152 15.84 5.70 -8.51
CA ARG A 152 16.95 5.36 -9.42
C ARG A 152 18.19 6.19 -9.12
N ASP A 153 18.03 7.51 -8.98
CA ASP A 153 19.13 8.41 -8.62
C ASP A 153 19.74 8.01 -7.26
N ARG A 154 18.90 7.59 -6.31
CA ARG A 154 19.36 7.16 -4.99
C ARG A 154 20.12 5.85 -5.05
N VAL A 155 19.64 4.85 -5.79
CA VAL A 155 20.34 3.56 -6.01
C VAL A 155 21.72 3.81 -6.59
N GLU A 156 21.83 4.56 -7.69
CA GLU A 156 23.13 4.85 -8.32
C GLU A 156 24.09 5.62 -7.38
N SER A 157 23.56 6.55 -6.59
CA SER A 157 24.34 7.30 -5.61
C SER A 157 24.88 6.40 -4.49
N ILE A 158 24.05 5.50 -3.96
CA ILE A 158 24.43 4.55 -2.91
C ILE A 158 25.49 3.57 -3.43
N GLU A 159 25.31 2.99 -4.63
CA GLU A 159 26.30 2.10 -5.26
C GLU A 159 27.67 2.77 -5.40
N ARG A 160 27.69 4.04 -5.80
CA ARG A 160 28.91 4.83 -5.89
C ARG A 160 29.55 5.04 -4.52
N GLN A 161 28.76 5.33 -3.48
CA GLN A 161 29.26 5.51 -2.12
C GLN A 161 29.83 4.21 -1.54
N ILE A 162 29.11 3.09 -1.69
CA ILE A 162 29.56 1.75 -1.31
C ILE A 162 30.89 1.42 -1.99
N SER A 163 31.00 1.66 -3.30
CA SER A 163 32.22 1.40 -4.06
C SER A 163 33.41 2.24 -3.57
N GLN A 164 33.17 3.53 -3.26
CA GLN A 164 34.21 4.42 -2.73
C GLN A 164 34.66 4.02 -1.32
N LEU A 165 33.74 3.64 -0.43
CA LEU A 165 34.05 3.19 0.92
C LEU A 165 34.82 1.86 0.90
N LYS A 166 34.37 0.87 0.12
CA LYS A 166 35.08 -0.40 -0.07
C LYS A 166 36.51 -0.18 -0.58
N ALA A 167 36.70 0.74 -1.53
CA ALA A 167 38.04 1.10 -2.00
C ALA A 167 38.90 1.72 -0.88
N ARG A 168 38.37 2.69 -0.12
CA ARG A 168 39.10 3.34 0.99
C ARG A 168 39.49 2.38 2.10
N MET A 169 38.62 1.44 2.46
CA MET A 169 38.91 0.39 3.44
C MET A 169 40.10 -0.48 3.05
N GLY A 170 40.29 -0.74 1.75
CA GLY A 170 41.45 -1.50 1.25
C GLY A 170 42.79 -0.78 1.41
N LEU A 171 42.81 0.54 1.68
CA LEU A 171 44.03 1.34 1.87
C LEU A 171 44.24 1.82 3.31
N SER A 172 43.29 1.60 4.23
CA SER A 172 43.33 2.12 5.60
C SER A 172 43.64 1.03 6.64
N SER A 173 44.10 1.43 7.82
CA SER A 173 44.37 0.54 8.97
C SER A 173 44.04 1.26 10.27
N GLY A 174 43.37 0.57 11.20
CA GLY A 174 43.10 1.04 12.57
C GLY A 174 41.65 1.44 12.85
N ALA A 175 41.45 2.29 13.87
CA ALA A 175 40.13 2.64 14.43
C ALA A 175 39.14 3.25 13.43
N SER A 176 39.62 3.88 12.35
CA SER A 176 38.77 4.44 11.29
C SER A 176 38.05 3.38 10.45
N ILE A 177 38.45 2.11 10.52
CA ILE A 177 37.78 1.01 9.79
C ILE A 177 36.41 0.70 10.40
N LEU A 178 36.29 0.72 11.72
CA LEU A 178 35.04 0.39 12.41
C LEU A 178 33.92 1.36 12.04
N ASP A 179 34.21 2.66 12.04
CA ASP A 179 33.23 3.67 11.63
C ASP A 179 32.84 3.51 10.15
N MET A 180 33.80 3.18 9.27
CA MET A 180 33.52 2.93 7.85
C MET A 180 32.72 1.64 7.61
N GLU A 181 32.89 0.62 8.44
CA GLU A 181 32.10 -0.61 8.38
C GLU A 181 30.64 -0.36 8.76
N ILE A 182 30.39 0.47 9.78
CA ILE A 182 29.04 0.89 10.17
C ILE A 182 28.39 1.69 9.03
N ASP A 183 29.09 2.69 8.48
CA ASP A 183 28.59 3.47 7.35
C ASP A 183 28.28 2.58 6.13
N LEU A 184 29.11 1.56 5.89
CA LEU A 184 28.91 0.61 4.81
C LEU A 184 27.67 -0.26 5.03
N GLU A 185 27.44 -0.73 6.25
CA GLU A 185 26.27 -1.52 6.63
C GLU A 185 24.98 -0.69 6.50
N GLU A 186 24.99 0.58 6.92
CA GLU A 186 23.84 1.48 6.74
C GLU A 186 23.50 1.71 5.27
N LEU A 187 24.52 1.94 4.42
CA LEU A 187 24.33 2.11 2.98
C LEU A 187 23.85 0.82 2.30
N GLN A 188 24.38 -0.33 2.71
CA GLN A 188 23.90 -1.62 2.21
C GLN A 188 22.45 -1.88 2.62
N ALA A 189 22.07 -1.60 3.86
CA ALA A 189 20.69 -1.74 4.32
C ALA A 189 19.72 -0.83 3.56
N GLU A 190 20.13 0.41 3.24
CA GLU A 190 19.33 1.31 2.41
C GLU A 190 19.21 0.81 0.97
N PHE A 191 20.31 0.31 0.39
CA PHE A 191 20.32 -0.29 -0.95
C PHE A 191 19.36 -1.50 -1.01
N ASP A 192 19.48 -2.42 -0.05
CA ASP A 192 18.62 -3.60 0.10
C ASP A 192 17.14 -3.18 0.22
N GLY A 193 16.86 -2.13 0.98
CA GLY A 193 15.51 -1.57 1.14
C GLY A 193 14.91 -1.01 -0.16
N LEU A 194 15.73 -0.69 -1.16
CA LEU A 194 15.27 -0.22 -2.48
C LEU A 194 15.12 -1.36 -3.49
N ILE A 195 16.10 -2.27 -3.57
CA ILE A 195 16.11 -3.32 -4.59
C ILE A 195 15.43 -4.62 -4.15
N ALA A 196 15.33 -4.89 -2.85
CA ALA A 196 14.77 -6.12 -2.30
C ALA A 196 13.50 -5.88 -1.47
N ALA A 197 12.83 -4.74 -1.68
CA ALA A 197 11.56 -4.40 -1.01
C ALA A 197 10.46 -5.45 -1.27
N GLU A 198 10.42 -6.02 -2.46
CA GLU A 198 9.51 -7.11 -2.83
C GLU A 198 10.14 -8.09 -3.81
N CYS A 199 9.55 -9.28 -3.93
CA CYS A 199 10.01 -10.29 -4.86
C CYS A 199 9.56 -9.94 -6.30
N PRO A 200 10.47 -9.81 -7.28
CA PRO A 200 10.11 -9.44 -8.65
C PRO A 200 9.16 -10.41 -9.36
N LEU A 201 9.07 -11.67 -8.91
CA LEU A 201 8.23 -12.72 -9.52
C LEU A 201 6.87 -12.90 -8.85
N THR A 202 6.66 -12.33 -7.66
CA THR A 202 5.41 -12.52 -6.89
C THR A 202 4.83 -11.23 -6.33
N GLY A 203 5.53 -10.10 -6.49
CA GLY A 203 5.12 -8.78 -6.02
C GLY A 203 4.46 -7.93 -7.10
N THR A 204 4.35 -6.63 -6.83
CA THR A 204 3.73 -5.65 -7.73
C THR A 204 4.52 -5.44 -9.01
N ILE A 205 5.85 -5.53 -8.96
CA ILE A 205 6.72 -5.50 -10.16
C ILE A 205 6.29 -6.55 -11.20
N MET A 206 5.90 -7.76 -10.77
CA MET A 206 5.43 -8.78 -11.70
C MET A 206 4.13 -8.34 -12.40
N VAL A 207 3.23 -7.68 -11.66
CA VAL A 207 1.96 -7.17 -12.20
C VAL A 207 2.23 -6.03 -13.19
N ASP A 208 3.07 -5.07 -12.80
CA ASP A 208 3.42 -3.92 -13.64
C ASP A 208 4.19 -4.36 -14.90
N SER A 209 4.94 -5.46 -14.83
CA SER A 209 5.63 -6.02 -16.00
C SER A 209 4.68 -6.52 -17.09
N ILE A 210 3.41 -6.81 -16.78
CA ILE A 210 2.41 -7.25 -17.78
C ILE A 210 2.06 -6.11 -18.74
N ASP A 211 2.02 -4.88 -18.24
CA ASP A 211 1.71 -3.69 -19.04
C ASP A 211 2.88 -3.28 -19.95
N HIS A 212 4.10 -3.72 -19.61
CA HIS A 212 5.25 -3.63 -20.49
C HIS A 212 5.20 -4.80 -21.49
N GLY A 213 4.75 -4.51 -22.71
CA GLY A 213 4.69 -5.50 -23.79
C GLY A 213 5.99 -6.30 -23.89
N PHE A 214 5.87 -7.62 -24.05
CA PHE A 214 7.00 -8.53 -24.15
C PHE A 214 8.02 -7.99 -25.14
N SER A 215 9.12 -7.43 -24.64
CA SER A 215 10.24 -7.11 -25.50
C SER A 215 10.77 -8.44 -26.02
N GLU A 216 10.66 -8.61 -27.33
CA GLU A 216 11.12 -9.76 -28.07
C GLU A 216 12.52 -10.15 -27.55
N SER A 217 12.64 -11.38 -27.05
CA SER A 217 13.85 -11.93 -26.44
C SER A 217 14.92 -12.15 -27.50
N THR A 218 15.47 -11.09 -28.10
CA THR A 218 16.52 -11.15 -29.12
C THR A 218 17.92 -11.23 -28.50
N LYS A 219 18.10 -12.07 -27.46
CA LYS A 219 19.44 -12.38 -26.91
C LYS A 219 19.67 -13.87 -26.62
N GLU A 220 18.79 -14.77 -27.08
CA GLU A 220 19.01 -16.22 -26.98
C GLU A 220 19.51 -16.89 -28.28
N ASP A 221 19.55 -16.18 -29.41
CA ASP A 221 19.92 -16.80 -30.70
C ASP A 221 21.42 -16.78 -31.03
N ALA A 222 22.26 -16.04 -30.29
CA ALA A 222 23.70 -15.95 -30.60
C ALA A 222 24.54 -17.12 -30.04
N ALA A 223 23.97 -17.99 -29.20
CA ALA A 223 24.70 -19.11 -28.59
C ALA A 223 24.60 -20.42 -29.39
N TYR A 224 23.62 -20.55 -30.30
CA TYR A 224 23.39 -21.81 -31.03
C TYR A 224 24.07 -21.89 -32.40
N GLU A 225 24.61 -20.80 -32.94
CA GLU A 225 25.29 -20.82 -34.24
C GLU A 225 26.78 -21.18 -34.16
N ASN A 226 27.42 -20.99 -32.98
CA ASN A 226 28.82 -21.38 -32.75
C ASN A 226 29.00 -22.84 -32.27
N ALA A 227 27.92 -23.57 -31.97
CA ALA A 227 28.00 -24.99 -31.62
C ALA A 227 27.96 -25.93 -32.85
N GLY A 228 27.59 -25.41 -34.03
CA GLY A 228 27.47 -26.18 -35.27
C GLY A 228 28.77 -26.42 -36.05
N GLN A 229 29.88 -25.78 -35.68
CA GLN A 229 31.16 -25.89 -36.39
C GLN A 229 32.21 -26.80 -35.73
N LEU A 230 31.85 -27.52 -34.65
CA LEU A 230 32.77 -28.43 -33.94
C LEU A 230 32.50 -29.93 -34.18
N PHE A 231 31.65 -30.29 -35.16
CA PHE A 231 31.29 -31.68 -35.44
C PHE A 231 31.72 -32.22 -36.82
N ASP A 232 32.55 -31.50 -37.57
CA ASP A 232 33.18 -32.03 -38.80
C ASP A 232 34.70 -32.15 -38.62
N ALA A 233 35.11 -33.11 -37.78
CA ALA A 233 36.47 -33.64 -37.80
C ALA A 233 36.46 -34.97 -38.59
N PRO A 234 37.22 -35.10 -39.70
CA PRO A 234 37.24 -36.34 -40.47
C PRO A 234 37.95 -37.43 -39.66
N VAL A 235 37.27 -38.57 -39.52
CA VAL A 235 37.83 -39.81 -38.97
C VAL A 235 38.93 -40.30 -39.91
N MET A 236 40.19 -40.26 -39.44
CA MET A 236 41.29 -40.99 -40.07
C MET A 236 41.07 -42.49 -39.86
N GLU A 237 40.69 -43.21 -40.92
CA GLU A 237 40.84 -44.67 -40.96
C GLU A 237 42.33 -45.03 -41.03
N ALA A 238 42.81 -45.68 -39.98
CA ALA A 238 44.03 -46.47 -40.02
C ALA A 238 43.66 -47.89 -40.46
N GLY A 239 43.98 -48.24 -41.71
CA GLY A 239 43.91 -49.58 -42.25
C GLY A 239 45.28 -50.01 -42.78
N ILE A 240 45.65 -51.25 -42.44
CA ILE A 240 46.90 -51.98 -42.70
C ILE A 240 47.33 -51.92 -44.18
#